data_AF-A0A969AKC5-F1
#
_entry.id   AF-A0A969AKC5-F1
#
_cell.length_a   1.000
_cell.length_b   1.000
_cell.length_c   1.000
_cell.angle_alpha   90.00
_cell.angle_beta   90.00
_cell.angle_gamma   90.00
#
_symmetry.space_group_name_H-M   'P 1'
#
loop_
_entity.id
_entity.type
_entity.pdbx_description
1 polymer ?
#
loop_
_entity_poly.entity_id
_entity_poly.type
_entity_poly.pdbx_seq_one_letter_code
_entity_poly.pdbx_strand_id
1 'polypeptide(L)'
;MGEPTELAIELAEAFGGSVLSQEQSRIATKLFQHCQSHPQGIQIYTKLRKFIIEHPVLSNQEFVEAKGSFGLGIGLSDLLDECYEPVPSCYQLKGNFYGCPYCQALASINPQEQVIANPNCNRCPPGRRLKRKVKLPNDCLKLKRGIERFWFYPGRAEIRLYQKLTDLGLEVELYPECDRYDLKIKFESGEVWALDLKDYSNPYLLVKNLGDEPIPSEPEWDVGYIVIPAERKKDRPAYLKELKSRWRWENVKPVFDDAIFALAKKKVGKHVVQPQASSDTSPTKSKQILAGVRGDTSSTKSKPLDSKSAKNDKSPAKNKGRKT
;
A
#
# COMPACT_ATOMS: atom_id res chain seq x y z
N MET A 1 17.45 24.59 -4.79
CA MET A 1 18.42 23.63 -4.19
C MET A 1 18.50 22.41 -5.09
N GLY A 2 19.69 21.87 -5.33
CA GLY A 2 19.85 20.62 -6.08
C GLY A 2 19.59 19.43 -5.18
N GLU A 3 18.46 18.75 -5.35
CA GLU A 3 18.21 17.50 -4.65
C GLU A 3 19.00 16.36 -5.33
N PRO A 4 19.63 15.46 -4.56
CA PRO A 4 20.20 14.24 -5.09
C PRO A 4 19.22 13.52 -6.01
N THR A 5 19.69 13.11 -7.19
CA THR A 5 18.91 12.30 -8.12
C THR A 5 18.68 10.91 -7.52
N GLU A 6 17.65 10.22 -8.03
CA GLU A 6 17.38 8.82 -7.67
C GLU A 6 18.61 7.92 -7.83
N LEU A 7 19.33 8.02 -8.95
CA LEU A 7 20.56 7.25 -9.18
C LEU A 7 21.64 7.56 -8.14
N ALA A 8 21.77 8.82 -7.70
CA ALA A 8 22.74 9.18 -6.67
C ALA A 8 22.39 8.55 -5.32
N ILE A 9 21.09 8.44 -4.99
CA ILE A 9 20.62 7.76 -3.79
C ILE A 9 20.91 6.26 -3.89
N GLU A 10 20.56 5.61 -5.00
CA GLU A 10 20.80 4.17 -5.22
C GLU A 10 22.31 3.82 -5.15
N LEU A 11 23.16 4.70 -5.69
CA LEU A 11 24.62 4.55 -5.58
C LEU A 11 25.09 4.66 -4.13
N ALA A 12 24.58 5.63 -3.36
CA ALA A 12 24.93 5.75 -1.96
C ALA A 12 24.52 4.49 -1.17
N GLU A 13 23.32 3.97 -1.42
CA GLU A 13 22.85 2.73 -0.81
C GLU A 13 23.77 1.55 -1.13
N ALA A 14 24.17 1.40 -2.39
CA ALA A 14 25.00 0.29 -2.84
C ALA A 14 26.47 0.31 -2.38
N PHE A 15 26.95 1.43 -1.82
CA PHE A 15 28.38 1.63 -1.52
C PHE A 15 28.68 2.21 -0.13
N GLY A 16 27.68 2.36 0.74
CA GLY A 16 27.92 2.88 2.10
C GLY A 16 26.69 3.28 2.91
N GLY A 17 25.49 3.09 2.35
CA GLY A 17 24.24 3.58 2.94
C GLY A 17 24.06 5.09 2.70
N SER A 18 22.82 5.57 2.86
CA SER A 18 22.51 6.99 2.77
C SER A 18 21.94 7.50 4.10
N VAL A 19 22.07 8.80 4.39
CA VAL A 19 21.42 9.42 5.56
C VAL A 19 19.90 9.18 5.51
N LEU A 20 19.33 9.18 4.31
CA LEU A 20 17.91 8.89 4.09
C LEU A 20 17.55 7.45 4.46
N SER A 21 18.41 6.47 4.14
CA SER A 21 18.16 5.07 4.49
C SER A 21 18.34 4.83 5.99
N GLN A 22 19.27 5.55 6.65
CA GLN A 22 19.39 5.50 8.12
C GLN A 22 18.15 6.06 8.84
N GLU A 23 17.60 7.18 8.36
CA GLU A 23 16.36 7.76 8.88
C GLU A 23 15.22 6.73 8.83
N GLN A 24 15.05 6.09 7.67
CA GLN A 24 14.02 5.07 7.48
C GLN A 24 14.28 3.81 8.30
N SER A 25 15.49 3.27 8.32
CA SER A 25 15.84 2.06 9.09
C SER A 25 15.56 2.25 10.58
N ARG A 26 15.84 3.44 11.13
CA ARG A 26 15.57 3.73 12.54
C ARG A 26 14.08 3.65 12.87
N ILE A 27 13.22 4.20 12.00
CA ILE A 27 11.76 4.15 12.16
C ILE A 27 11.23 2.72 11.95
N ALA A 28 11.75 2.00 10.96
CA ALA A 28 11.40 0.61 10.70
C ALA A 28 11.72 -0.31 11.89
N THR A 29 12.91 -0.18 12.49
CA THR A 29 13.30 -0.97 13.66
C THR A 29 12.37 -0.72 14.85
N LYS A 30 12.04 0.55 15.13
CA LYS A 30 11.09 0.89 16.20
C LYS A 30 9.71 0.31 15.95
N LEU A 31 9.21 0.42 14.71
CA LEU A 31 7.93 -0.15 14.33
C LEU A 31 7.92 -1.66 14.53
N PHE A 32 8.95 -2.34 14.05
CA PHE A 32 9.07 -3.78 14.15
C PHE A 32 9.12 -4.26 15.61
N GLN A 33 9.91 -3.60 16.47
CA GLN A 33 9.95 -3.89 17.90
C GLN A 33 8.57 -3.71 18.57
N HIS A 34 7.86 -2.62 18.22
CA HIS A 34 6.51 -2.40 18.71
C HIS A 34 5.55 -3.51 18.26
N CYS A 35 5.59 -3.88 16.98
CA CYS A 35 4.76 -4.93 16.42
C CYS A 35 5.04 -6.31 17.05
N GLN A 36 6.31 -6.68 17.29
CA GLN A 36 6.65 -7.93 17.95
C GLN A 36 6.11 -8.03 19.39
N SER A 37 6.00 -6.89 20.07
CA SER A 37 5.48 -6.84 21.44
C SER A 37 3.94 -6.92 21.54
N HIS A 38 3.24 -6.94 20.40
CA HIS A 38 1.78 -6.86 20.36
C HIS A 38 1.16 -8.05 19.60
N PRO A 39 0.11 -8.70 20.13
CA PRO A 39 -0.60 -9.78 19.43
C PRO A 39 -1.20 -9.41 18.06
N GLN A 40 -1.30 -8.11 17.78
CA GLN A 40 -1.83 -7.56 16.53
C GLN A 40 -0.74 -6.87 15.69
N GLY A 41 0.53 -7.23 15.90
CA GLY A 41 1.68 -6.57 15.29
C GLY A 41 1.61 -6.47 13.78
N ILE A 42 1.20 -7.55 13.10
CA ILE A 42 1.05 -7.57 11.64
C ILE A 42 -0.02 -6.56 11.17
N GLN A 43 -1.17 -6.51 11.85
CA GLN A 43 -2.24 -5.56 11.48
C GLN A 43 -1.81 -4.11 11.78
N ILE A 44 -1.05 -3.88 12.85
CA ILE A 44 -0.49 -2.57 13.20
C ILE A 44 0.51 -2.12 12.13
N TYR A 45 1.48 -2.96 11.77
CA TYR A 45 2.46 -2.69 10.71
C TYR A 45 1.75 -2.30 9.42
N THR A 46 0.81 -3.15 8.99
CA THR A 46 0.08 -2.99 7.73
C THR A 46 -0.73 -1.70 7.70
N LYS A 47 -1.45 -1.40 8.79
CA LYS A 47 -2.26 -0.18 8.90
C LYS A 47 -1.38 1.07 8.84
N LEU A 48 -0.29 1.13 9.61
CA LEU A 48 0.59 2.29 9.62
C LEU A 48 1.30 2.47 8.28
N ARG A 49 1.87 1.39 7.73
CA ARG A 49 2.59 1.43 6.46
C ARG A 49 1.68 1.92 5.33
N LYS A 50 0.48 1.35 5.24
CA LYS A 50 -0.54 1.79 4.29
C LYS A 50 -0.93 3.25 4.49
N PHE A 51 -1.14 3.68 5.73
CA PHE A 51 -1.47 5.08 6.03
C PHE A 51 -0.40 6.06 5.52
N ILE A 52 0.87 5.78 5.80
CA ILE A 52 2.00 6.60 5.33
C ILE A 52 2.02 6.68 3.79
N ILE A 53 1.75 5.57 3.11
CA ILE A 53 1.72 5.53 1.64
C ILE A 53 0.55 6.34 1.06
N GLU A 54 -0.60 6.32 1.74
CA GLU A 54 -1.82 6.99 1.27
C GLU A 54 -1.83 8.49 1.63
N HIS A 55 -1.04 8.92 2.61
CA HIS A 55 -1.06 10.29 3.14
C HIS A 55 0.33 10.96 3.12
N PRO A 56 0.92 11.23 1.94
CA PRO A 56 2.23 11.87 1.86
C PRO A 56 2.27 13.31 2.41
N VAL A 57 1.10 13.94 2.49
CA VAL A 57 0.87 15.25 3.11
C VAL A 57 -0.44 15.19 3.87
N LEU A 58 -0.47 15.75 5.08
CA LEU A 58 -1.64 15.84 5.96
C LEU A 58 -1.82 17.26 6.46
N SER A 59 -3.04 17.71 6.71
CA SER A 59 -3.28 18.85 7.61
C SER A 59 -2.96 18.45 9.07
N ASN A 60 -2.76 19.46 9.93
CA ASN A 60 -2.63 19.19 11.37
C ASN A 60 -3.86 18.49 11.95
N GLN A 61 -5.06 18.81 11.47
CA GLN A 61 -6.28 18.16 11.92
C GLN A 61 -6.27 16.67 11.58
N GLU A 62 -6.03 16.31 10.31
CA GLU A 62 -5.97 14.90 9.88
C GLU A 62 -4.85 14.15 10.62
N PHE A 63 -3.74 14.81 10.94
CA PHE A 63 -2.64 14.22 11.71
C PHE A 63 -3.05 13.89 13.16
N VAL A 64 -3.76 14.79 13.83
CA VAL A 64 -4.30 14.54 15.19
C VAL A 64 -5.37 13.45 15.17
N GLU A 65 -6.27 13.47 14.18
CA GLU A 65 -7.29 12.44 14.00
C GLU A 65 -6.67 11.06 13.74
N ALA A 66 -5.61 11.00 12.93
CA ALA A 66 -4.85 9.79 12.68
C ALA A 66 -4.29 9.21 13.99
N LYS A 67 -3.69 10.05 14.84
CA LYS A 67 -3.19 9.62 16.15
C LYS A 67 -4.24 8.96 17.02
N GLY A 68 -5.47 9.47 17.00
CA GLY A 68 -6.59 8.87 17.74
C GLY A 68 -7.15 7.60 17.09
N SER A 69 -7.21 7.56 15.76
CA SER A 69 -7.93 6.53 14.99
C SER A 69 -7.20 5.19 14.91
N PHE A 70 -5.87 5.19 14.94
CA PHE A 70 -5.10 3.94 14.90
C PHE A 70 -5.18 3.14 16.21
N GLY A 71 -5.83 3.68 17.27
CA GLY A 71 -5.76 3.08 18.60
C GLY A 71 -4.32 2.98 19.07
N LEU A 72 -3.51 4.00 18.76
CA LEU A 72 -2.08 4.03 19.04
C LEU A 72 -1.88 3.90 20.54
N GLY A 73 -1.46 2.72 20.99
CA GLY A 73 -0.86 2.58 22.30
C GLY A 73 0.33 3.53 22.44
N ILE A 74 0.80 3.70 23.67
CA ILE A 74 2.01 4.47 23.99
C ILE A 74 3.15 3.98 23.07
N GLY A 75 3.78 4.90 22.32
CA GLY A 75 4.91 4.64 21.41
C GLY A 75 4.61 4.68 19.91
N LEU A 76 3.40 4.33 19.45
CA LEU A 76 3.09 4.36 18.00
C LEU A 76 2.66 5.78 17.54
N SER A 77 2.11 6.59 18.44
CA SER A 77 1.91 8.04 18.22
C SER A 77 3.25 8.76 18.02
N ASP A 78 4.24 8.45 18.85
CA ASP A 78 5.58 9.05 18.74
C ASP A 78 6.27 8.63 17.44
N LEU A 79 6.06 7.38 17.01
CA LEU A 79 6.56 6.93 15.71
C LEU A 79 5.94 7.72 14.55
N LEU A 80 4.65 8.05 14.65
CA LEU A 80 3.98 8.88 13.64
C LEU A 80 4.55 10.31 13.62
N ASP A 81 4.84 10.90 14.78
CA ASP A 81 5.57 12.18 14.88
C ASP A 81 6.93 12.13 14.19
N GLU A 82 7.62 10.99 14.30
CA GLU A 82 8.91 10.83 13.66
C GLU A 82 8.84 10.71 12.14
N CYS A 83 7.68 10.36 11.57
CA CYS A 83 7.47 10.20 10.12
C CYS A 83 7.16 11.51 9.39
N TYR A 84 6.62 12.51 10.08
CA TYR A 84 6.16 13.76 9.47
C TYR A 84 6.95 14.98 9.97
N GLU A 85 6.97 16.04 9.17
CA GLU A 85 7.59 17.32 9.49
C GLU A 85 6.76 18.48 8.93
N PRO A 86 6.81 19.67 9.56
CA PRO A 86 6.17 20.87 9.02
C PRO A 86 6.70 21.22 7.62
N VAL A 87 5.81 21.63 6.72
CA VAL A 87 6.23 22.04 5.38
C VAL A 87 6.97 23.40 5.45
N PRO A 88 8.23 23.49 4.97
CA PRO A 88 8.95 24.75 4.97
C PRO A 88 8.33 25.79 4.01
N SER A 89 8.41 27.07 4.36
CA SER A 89 7.85 28.18 3.56
C SER A 89 8.45 28.30 2.15
N CYS A 90 9.63 27.74 1.89
CA CYS A 90 10.24 27.72 0.56
C CYS A 90 9.47 26.85 -0.46
N TYR A 91 8.52 26.02 0.00
CA TYR A 91 7.58 25.28 -0.86
C TYR A 91 6.30 26.07 -1.15
N GLN A 92 6.15 27.26 -0.58
CA GLN A 92 4.95 28.08 -0.71
C GLN A 92 5.03 28.94 -1.97
N LEU A 93 3.95 29.01 -2.73
CA LEU A 93 3.78 29.95 -3.84
C LEU A 93 2.52 30.78 -3.61
N LYS A 94 2.73 32.09 -3.41
CA LYS A 94 1.65 33.07 -3.13
C LYS A 94 0.75 32.62 -1.98
N GLY A 95 1.34 32.23 -0.85
CA GLY A 95 0.59 31.83 0.33
C GLY A 95 0.03 30.39 0.33
N ASN A 96 0.25 29.59 -0.72
CA ASN A 96 -0.34 28.26 -0.85
C ASN A 96 0.72 27.18 -1.09
N PHE A 97 0.47 25.97 -0.56
CA PHE A 97 1.21 24.76 -0.89
C PHE A 97 0.49 23.97 -1.98
N TYR A 98 1.27 23.20 -2.75
CA TYR A 98 0.75 22.43 -3.87
C TYR A 98 1.27 21.01 -3.87
N GLY A 99 0.40 20.06 -4.21
CA GLY A 99 0.71 18.65 -4.36
C GLY A 99 0.70 18.22 -5.83
N CYS A 100 1.43 17.15 -6.12
CA CYS A 100 1.38 16.46 -7.40
C CYS A 100 -0.02 15.87 -7.63
N PRO A 101 -0.63 16.04 -8.82
CA PRO A 101 -1.97 15.49 -9.09
C PRO A 101 -2.02 13.96 -9.19
N TYR A 102 -0.87 13.27 -9.23
CA TYR A 102 -0.81 11.82 -9.39
C TYR A 102 -0.38 11.08 -8.12
N CYS A 103 0.56 11.63 -7.37
CA CYS A 103 1.04 11.03 -6.13
C CYS A 103 0.65 11.83 -4.89
N GLN A 104 0.09 13.04 -5.02
CA GLN A 104 -0.32 13.92 -3.93
C GLN A 104 0.81 14.43 -3.02
N ALA A 105 2.02 13.89 -3.14
CA ALA A 105 3.21 14.42 -2.48
C ALA A 105 3.45 15.90 -2.81
N LEU A 106 4.05 16.59 -1.84
CA LEU A 106 4.39 18.00 -1.93
C LEU A 106 5.23 18.29 -3.19
N ALA A 107 4.81 19.30 -3.95
CA ALA A 107 5.49 19.78 -5.12
C ALA A 107 6.46 20.92 -4.75
N SER A 108 7.60 20.99 -5.44
CA SER A 108 8.62 22.01 -5.20
C SER A 108 8.34 23.28 -6.00
N ILE A 109 8.90 24.41 -5.57
CA ILE A 109 8.86 25.68 -6.30
C ILE A 109 10.25 25.96 -6.90
N ASN A 110 10.30 26.27 -8.20
CA ASN A 110 11.56 26.64 -8.85
C ASN A 110 11.84 28.16 -8.75
N PRO A 111 13.05 28.63 -9.11
CA PRO A 111 13.38 30.06 -9.07
C PRO A 111 12.50 30.94 -9.97
N GLN A 112 11.79 30.36 -10.94
CA GLN A 112 10.82 31.06 -11.80
C GLN A 112 9.40 31.06 -11.22
N GLU A 113 9.24 30.76 -9.93
CA GLU A 113 7.96 30.71 -9.22
C GLU A 113 6.94 29.72 -9.82
N GLN A 114 7.45 28.64 -10.41
CA GLN A 114 6.62 27.58 -10.99
C GLN A 114 6.55 26.39 -10.05
N VAL A 115 5.37 25.78 -9.98
CA VAL A 115 5.17 24.51 -9.27
C VAL A 115 5.72 23.38 -10.13
N ILE A 116 6.71 22.67 -9.60
CA ILE A 116 7.45 21.60 -10.27
C ILE A 116 7.17 20.27 -9.58
N ALA A 117 7.08 19.21 -10.37
CA ALA A 117 6.93 17.87 -9.83
C ALA A 117 8.12 17.46 -8.95
N ASN A 118 7.84 16.73 -7.86
CA ASN A 118 8.88 16.08 -7.09
C ASN A 118 9.66 15.11 -8.01
N PRO A 119 11.01 15.13 -7.99
CA PRO A 119 11.85 14.27 -8.84
C PRO A 119 11.59 12.77 -8.70
N ASN A 120 11.08 12.33 -7.55
CA ASN A 120 10.82 10.91 -7.29
C ASN A 120 9.47 10.42 -7.85
N CYS A 121 8.65 11.32 -8.41
CA CYS A 121 7.37 10.92 -8.98
C CYS A 121 7.55 10.23 -10.34
N ASN A 122 7.45 8.91 -10.39
CA ASN A 122 7.56 8.10 -11.62
C ASN A 122 6.53 8.42 -12.73
N ARG A 123 5.47 9.20 -12.45
CA ARG A 123 4.49 9.65 -13.46
C ARG A 123 4.72 11.06 -13.97
N CYS A 124 5.48 11.87 -13.24
CA CYS A 124 5.78 13.23 -13.61
C CYS A 124 7.25 13.34 -13.99
N PRO A 125 7.59 13.77 -15.20
CA PRO A 125 8.98 14.06 -15.55
C PRO A 125 9.61 14.99 -14.49
N PRO A 126 10.77 14.62 -13.90
CA PRO A 126 11.47 15.44 -12.92
C PRO A 126 11.73 16.84 -13.45
N GLY A 127 11.65 17.86 -12.58
CA GLY A 127 11.99 19.23 -12.98
C GLY A 127 10.97 19.90 -13.91
N ARG A 128 9.90 19.22 -14.31
CA ARG A 128 8.87 19.81 -15.18
C ARG A 128 7.74 20.47 -14.41
N ARG A 129 7.29 21.58 -14.97
CA ARG A 129 6.13 22.33 -14.49
C ARG A 129 4.89 21.45 -14.48
N LEU A 130 4.24 21.40 -13.32
CA LEU A 130 2.94 20.78 -13.15
C LEU A 130 1.87 21.64 -13.84
N LYS A 131 1.29 21.12 -14.93
CA LYS A 131 0.15 21.75 -15.61
C LYS A 131 -1.11 21.74 -14.72
N ARG A 132 -1.31 20.64 -14.00
CA ARG A 132 -2.35 20.47 -12.98
C ARG A 132 -1.68 20.31 -11.63
N LYS A 133 -2.23 20.94 -10.60
CA LYS A 133 -1.73 20.90 -9.23
C LYS A 133 -2.89 20.84 -8.26
N VAL A 134 -2.70 20.14 -7.15
CA VAL A 134 -3.68 20.07 -6.07
C VAL A 134 -3.29 21.12 -5.04
N LYS A 135 -4.22 21.97 -4.61
CA LYS A 135 -3.96 22.89 -3.50
C LYS A 135 -3.98 22.07 -2.21
N LEU A 136 -2.94 22.21 -1.40
CA LEU A 136 -2.82 21.54 -0.10
C LEU A 136 -3.30 22.47 1.03
N PRO A 137 -3.61 21.91 2.22
CA PRO A 137 -3.88 22.71 3.41
C PRO A 137 -2.75 23.69 3.72
N ASN A 138 -3.07 24.83 4.32
CA ASN A 138 -2.06 25.85 4.66
C ASN A 138 -1.21 25.44 5.87
N ASP A 139 -1.76 24.58 6.73
CA ASP A 139 -1.15 24.05 7.94
C ASP A 139 -0.90 22.56 7.78
N CYS A 140 -0.05 22.21 6.81
CA CYS A 140 0.25 20.83 6.49
C CYS A 140 1.61 20.36 6.99
N LEU A 141 1.64 19.06 7.26
CA LEU A 141 2.83 18.26 7.50
C LEU A 141 3.10 17.42 6.26
N LYS A 142 4.36 17.23 5.91
CA LYS A 142 4.80 16.29 4.88
C LYS A 142 5.56 15.13 5.52
N LEU A 143 5.64 14.01 4.82
CA LEU A 143 6.58 12.95 5.19
C LEU A 143 8.01 13.50 5.17
N LYS A 144 8.81 13.07 6.15
CA LYS A 144 10.26 13.28 6.12
C LYS A 144 10.86 12.57 4.91
N ARG A 145 11.97 13.10 4.42
CA ARG A 145 12.53 12.72 3.13
C ARG A 145 12.91 11.25 3.03
N GLY A 146 13.43 10.63 4.09
CA GLY A 146 13.77 9.21 4.09
C GLY A 146 12.52 8.33 3.99
N ILE A 147 11.47 8.67 4.75
CA ILE A 147 10.18 7.98 4.70
C ILE A 147 9.49 8.20 3.35
N GLU A 148 9.51 9.42 2.82
CA GLU A 148 8.97 9.72 1.50
C GLU A 148 9.64 8.85 0.42
N ARG A 149 10.99 8.79 0.43
CA ARG A 149 11.81 8.06 -0.54
C ARG A 149 11.62 6.54 -0.48
N PHE A 150 11.66 5.97 0.72
CA PHE A 150 11.78 4.51 0.90
C PHE A 150 10.47 3.82 1.25
N TRP A 151 9.50 4.52 1.84
CA TRP A 151 8.21 3.93 2.19
C TRP A 151 7.11 4.34 1.23
N PHE A 152 6.98 5.65 0.99
CA PHE A 152 5.88 6.18 0.20
C PHE A 152 6.03 5.88 -1.30
N TYR A 153 7.16 6.23 -1.95
CA TYR A 153 7.28 6.05 -3.40
C TYR A 153 7.18 4.58 -3.84
N PRO A 154 7.96 3.63 -3.27
CA PRO A 154 7.82 2.20 -3.58
C PRO A 154 6.45 1.66 -3.18
N GLY A 155 5.96 2.06 -2.00
CA GLY A 155 4.67 1.64 -1.45
C GLY A 155 3.47 1.92 -2.33
N ARG A 156 3.52 2.97 -3.15
CA ARG A 156 2.46 3.24 -4.13
C ARG A 156 2.31 2.13 -5.17
N ALA A 157 3.40 1.49 -5.57
CA ALA A 157 3.34 0.36 -6.49
C ALA A 157 2.76 -0.88 -5.78
N GLU A 158 3.14 -1.11 -4.53
CA GLU A 158 2.68 -2.22 -3.68
C GLU A 158 1.15 -2.15 -3.51
N ILE A 159 0.63 -1.02 -3.01
CA ILE A 159 -0.81 -0.80 -2.79
C ILE A 159 -1.61 -0.90 -4.09
N ARG A 160 -1.07 -0.36 -5.19
CA ARG A 160 -1.73 -0.42 -6.50
C ARG A 160 -1.82 -1.85 -7.02
N LEU A 161 -0.76 -2.65 -6.86
CA LEU A 161 -0.77 -4.04 -7.30
C LEU A 161 -1.68 -4.89 -6.40
N TYR A 162 -1.63 -4.67 -5.09
CA TYR A 162 -2.57 -5.26 -4.11
C TYR A 162 -4.02 -5.02 -4.51
N GLN A 163 -4.42 -3.77 -4.76
CA GLN A 163 -5.78 -3.41 -5.18
C GLN A 163 -6.17 -4.13 -6.48
N LYS A 164 -5.31 -4.08 -7.51
CA LYS A 164 -5.60 -4.77 -8.78
C LYS A 164 -5.80 -6.27 -8.61
N LEU A 165 -4.99 -6.94 -7.78
CA LEU A 165 -5.08 -8.38 -7.57
C LEU A 165 -6.30 -8.75 -6.73
N THR A 166 -6.61 -7.98 -5.69
CA THR A 166 -7.83 -8.17 -4.88
C THR A 166 -9.11 -7.91 -5.70
N ASP A 167 -9.10 -6.93 -6.61
CA ASP A 167 -10.19 -6.69 -7.56
C ASP A 167 -10.42 -7.86 -8.54
N LEU A 168 -9.45 -8.77 -8.70
CA LEU A 168 -9.64 -10.04 -9.43
C LEU A 168 -10.29 -11.14 -8.57
N GLY A 169 -10.58 -10.87 -7.30
CA GLY A 169 -11.10 -11.84 -6.34
C GLY A 169 -10.04 -12.76 -5.73
N LEU A 170 -8.74 -12.44 -5.87
CA LEU A 170 -7.67 -13.22 -5.26
C LEU A 170 -7.55 -12.95 -3.76
N GLU A 171 -7.19 -13.99 -3.00
CA GLU A 171 -6.73 -13.84 -1.62
C GLU A 171 -5.31 -13.27 -1.64
N VAL A 172 -5.19 -11.99 -1.26
CA VAL A 172 -3.91 -11.27 -1.23
C VAL A 172 -3.69 -10.70 0.16
N GLU A 173 -2.53 -10.98 0.73
CA GLU A 173 -2.04 -10.39 1.97
C GLU A 173 -0.99 -9.33 1.65
N LEU A 174 -1.04 -8.21 2.36
CA LEU A 174 -0.10 -7.11 2.26
C LEU A 174 0.83 -7.13 3.48
N TYR A 175 2.14 -7.08 3.25
CA TYR A 175 3.21 -7.10 4.27
C TYR A 175 3.16 -8.30 5.24
N PRO A 176 3.09 -9.56 4.75
CA PRO A 176 3.15 -10.75 5.59
C PRO A 176 4.31 -10.70 6.58
N GLU A 177 4.03 -11.12 7.83
CA GLU A 177 5.01 -11.18 8.92
C GLU A 177 5.80 -9.87 9.14
N CYS A 178 5.11 -8.73 9.01
CA CYS A 178 5.69 -7.38 9.12
C CYS A 178 6.80 -7.12 8.09
N ASP A 179 6.46 -7.21 6.80
CA ASP A 179 7.33 -6.82 5.67
C ASP A 179 8.43 -7.85 5.34
N ARG A 180 8.20 -9.15 5.56
CA ARG A 180 9.12 -10.18 5.04
C ARG A 180 9.22 -10.12 3.51
N TYR A 181 8.10 -9.82 2.88
CA TYR A 181 7.99 -9.42 1.48
C TYR A 181 6.68 -8.62 1.33
N ASP A 182 6.48 -7.97 0.18
CA ASP A 182 5.40 -6.98 0.04
C ASP A 182 4.01 -7.59 -0.10
N LEU A 183 3.86 -8.65 -0.91
CA LEU A 183 2.56 -9.28 -1.16
C LEU A 183 2.66 -10.80 -1.14
N LYS A 184 1.68 -11.44 -0.50
CA LYS A 184 1.40 -12.88 -0.61
C LYS A 184 0.13 -13.08 -1.41
N ILE A 185 0.16 -13.91 -2.45
CA ILE A 185 -1.06 -14.34 -3.14
C ILE A 185 -1.28 -15.81 -2.83
N LYS A 186 -2.47 -16.17 -2.38
CA LYS A 186 -2.90 -17.55 -2.23
C LYS A 186 -3.95 -17.88 -3.29
N PHE A 187 -3.67 -18.88 -4.11
CA PHE A 187 -4.60 -19.36 -5.12
C PHE A 187 -5.49 -20.47 -4.54
N GLU A 188 -6.67 -20.66 -5.13
CA GLU A 188 -7.59 -21.75 -4.77
C GLU A 188 -6.96 -23.13 -4.91
N SER A 189 -5.96 -23.28 -5.79
CA SER A 189 -5.18 -24.52 -5.94
C SER A 189 -4.29 -24.84 -4.74
N GLY A 190 -4.17 -23.93 -3.77
CA GLY A 190 -3.23 -24.00 -2.65
C GLY A 190 -1.85 -23.41 -2.97
N GLU A 191 -1.56 -23.08 -4.23
CA GLU A 191 -0.28 -22.46 -4.60
C GLU A 191 -0.16 -21.05 -4.02
N VAL A 192 1.04 -20.69 -3.56
CA VAL A 192 1.36 -19.42 -2.92
C VAL A 192 2.45 -18.70 -3.68
N TRP A 193 2.20 -17.44 -4.03
CA TRP A 193 3.22 -16.55 -4.59
C TRP A 193 3.67 -15.52 -3.55
N ALA A 194 4.99 -15.35 -3.43
CA ALA A 194 5.60 -14.23 -2.73
C ALA A 194 6.08 -13.18 -3.74
N LEU A 195 5.63 -11.95 -3.57
CA LEU A 195 6.02 -10.83 -4.42
C LEU A 195 6.75 -9.79 -3.56
N ASP A 196 7.91 -9.37 -4.03
CA ASP A 196 8.71 -8.32 -3.43
C ASP A 196 9.00 -7.25 -4.50
N LEU A 197 8.38 -6.08 -4.34
CA LEU A 197 8.44 -4.96 -5.23
C LEU A 197 9.71 -4.15 -5.00
N LYS A 198 10.45 -3.91 -6.08
CA LYS A 198 11.71 -3.17 -6.04
C LYS A 198 11.73 -2.07 -7.10
N ASP A 199 11.65 -0.82 -6.64
CA ASP A 199 11.57 0.36 -7.50
C ASP A 199 12.94 1.02 -7.73
N TYR A 200 13.88 0.29 -8.32
CA TYR A 200 15.21 0.80 -8.70
C TYR A 200 15.20 1.32 -10.14
N SER A 201 15.82 2.48 -10.37
CA SER A 201 16.08 3.01 -11.71
C SER A 201 17.20 2.25 -12.43
N ASN A 202 18.18 1.74 -11.70
CA ASN A 202 19.32 1.00 -12.25
C ASN A 202 19.25 -0.51 -11.92
N PRO A 203 19.12 -1.40 -12.93
CA PRO A 203 19.01 -2.84 -12.69
C PRO A 203 20.30 -3.47 -12.11
N TYR A 204 21.47 -2.87 -12.35
CA TYR A 204 22.73 -3.35 -11.75
C TYR A 204 22.77 -3.07 -10.25
N LEU A 205 22.32 -1.88 -9.83
CA LEU A 205 22.26 -1.51 -8.42
C LEU A 205 21.22 -2.34 -7.67
N LEU A 206 20.11 -2.68 -8.32
CA LEU A 206 19.16 -3.65 -7.77
C LEU A 206 19.82 -5.00 -7.48
N VAL A 207 20.45 -5.64 -8.46
CA VAL A 207 21.11 -6.95 -8.26
C VAL A 207 22.17 -6.87 -7.16
N LYS A 208 22.92 -5.77 -7.10
CA LYS A 208 23.94 -5.58 -6.08
C LYS A 208 23.36 -5.45 -4.67
N ASN A 209 22.20 -4.82 -4.53
CA ASN A 209 21.53 -4.63 -3.24
C ASN A 209 20.66 -5.81 -2.82
N LEU A 210 20.36 -6.74 -3.75
CA LEU A 210 19.75 -8.01 -3.39
C LEU A 210 20.78 -8.90 -2.68
N GLY A 211 20.43 -9.35 -1.48
CA GLY A 211 21.22 -10.31 -0.70
C GLY A 211 21.22 -11.71 -1.31
N ASP A 212 21.81 -12.68 -0.60
CA ASP A 212 21.83 -14.07 -1.07
C ASP A 212 20.44 -14.70 -1.10
N GLU A 213 19.58 -14.29 -0.18
CA GLU A 213 18.16 -14.63 -0.14
C GLU A 213 17.34 -13.37 -0.48
N PRO A 214 16.89 -13.19 -1.73
CA PRO A 214 16.26 -11.94 -2.19
C PRO A 214 14.81 -11.83 -1.71
N ILE A 215 14.17 -12.97 -1.42
CA ILE A 215 12.88 -13.07 -0.74
C ILE A 215 13.06 -14.13 0.34
N PRO A 216 12.83 -13.80 1.62
CA PRO A 216 12.87 -14.79 2.70
C PRO A 216 11.95 -15.97 2.42
N SER A 217 12.43 -17.18 2.68
CA SER A 217 11.67 -18.42 2.56
C SER A 217 10.45 -18.49 3.50
N GLU A 218 10.48 -17.75 4.60
CA GLU A 218 9.36 -17.63 5.54
C GLU A 218 8.68 -16.25 5.49
N PRO A 219 7.33 -16.18 5.48
CA PRO A 219 6.41 -17.33 5.47
C PRO A 219 6.39 -18.07 4.12
N GLU A 220 6.24 -19.41 4.17
CA GLU A 220 6.33 -20.31 3.01
C GLU A 220 5.60 -19.84 1.74
N TRP A 221 6.24 -20.08 0.60
CA TRP A 221 5.74 -19.81 -0.75
C TRP A 221 6.28 -20.81 -1.77
N ASP A 222 5.53 -21.02 -2.86
CA ASP A 222 5.92 -21.92 -3.95
C ASP A 222 6.67 -21.19 -5.07
N VAL A 223 6.32 -19.92 -5.31
CA VAL A 223 6.93 -19.10 -6.38
C VAL A 223 7.25 -17.71 -5.89
N GLY A 224 8.52 -17.33 -5.95
CA GLY A 224 9.00 -15.99 -5.63
C GLY A 224 9.16 -15.10 -6.86
N TYR A 225 8.76 -13.82 -6.73
CA TYR A 225 8.96 -12.82 -7.76
C TYR A 225 9.52 -11.51 -7.20
N ILE A 226 10.61 -11.05 -7.81
CA ILE A 226 11.06 -9.67 -7.64
C ILE A 226 10.36 -8.83 -8.70
N VAL A 227 9.47 -7.95 -8.25
CA VAL A 227 8.50 -7.25 -9.08
C VAL A 227 8.94 -5.81 -9.31
N ILE A 228 9.05 -5.42 -10.57
CA ILE A 228 9.51 -4.09 -10.97
C ILE A 228 8.32 -3.29 -11.48
N PRO A 229 8.14 -2.02 -11.08
CA PRO A 229 7.09 -1.19 -11.68
C PRO A 229 7.27 -1.07 -13.19
N ALA A 230 6.24 -1.38 -13.98
CA ALA A 230 6.29 -1.33 -15.44
C ALA A 230 6.58 0.08 -15.97
N GLU A 231 6.38 1.13 -15.17
CA GLU A 231 6.83 2.49 -15.50
C GLU A 231 8.32 2.57 -15.85
N ARG A 232 9.18 1.72 -15.24
CA ARG A 232 10.62 1.67 -15.52
C ARG A 232 10.96 1.31 -16.97
N LYS A 233 10.03 0.69 -17.70
CA LYS A 233 10.16 0.44 -19.14
C LYS A 233 10.32 1.73 -19.95
N LYS A 234 9.71 2.84 -19.50
CA LYS A 234 9.77 4.13 -20.19
C LYS A 234 11.15 4.74 -20.14
N ASP A 235 11.81 4.61 -19.00
CA ASP A 235 13.14 5.19 -18.77
C ASP A 235 14.23 4.25 -19.31
N ARG A 236 14.02 2.94 -19.23
CA ARG A 236 14.97 1.92 -19.64
C ARG A 236 14.28 0.72 -20.30
N PRO A 237 14.01 0.73 -21.61
CA PRO A 237 13.32 -0.37 -22.30
C PRO A 237 14.00 -1.74 -22.16
N ALA A 238 15.33 -1.75 -22.02
CA ALA A 238 16.12 -2.96 -21.82
C ALA A 238 16.25 -3.41 -20.35
N TYR A 239 15.55 -2.77 -19.39
CA TYR A 239 15.73 -2.99 -17.95
C TYR A 239 15.74 -4.47 -17.57
N LEU A 240 14.70 -5.22 -17.98
CA LEU A 240 14.58 -6.63 -17.60
C LEU A 240 15.63 -7.51 -18.28
N LYS A 241 16.07 -7.17 -19.50
CA LYS A 241 17.14 -7.89 -20.19
C LYS A 241 18.46 -7.75 -19.42
N GLU A 242 18.78 -6.55 -18.99
CA GLU A 242 20.01 -6.26 -18.25
C GLU A 242 19.97 -6.79 -16.81
N LEU A 243 18.79 -6.75 -16.17
CA LEU A 243 18.57 -7.37 -14.87
C LEU A 243 18.82 -8.89 -14.96
N LYS A 244 18.22 -9.54 -15.96
CA LYS A 244 18.38 -10.99 -16.20
C LYS A 244 19.80 -11.39 -16.54
N SER A 245 20.59 -10.53 -17.18
CA SER A 245 21.98 -10.85 -17.53
C SER A 245 22.90 -11.01 -16.31
N ARG A 246 22.43 -10.65 -15.11
CA ARG A 246 23.16 -10.77 -13.84
C ARG A 246 22.33 -11.49 -12.77
N TRP A 247 21.19 -12.06 -13.15
CA TRP A 247 20.30 -12.72 -12.23
C TRP A 247 20.87 -14.09 -11.84
N ARG A 248 21.00 -14.34 -10.54
CA ARG A 248 21.63 -15.56 -10.00
C ARG A 248 20.70 -16.44 -9.17
N TRP A 249 19.48 -15.98 -8.88
CA TRP A 249 18.55 -16.69 -8.01
C TRP A 249 17.59 -17.54 -8.86
N GLU A 250 17.68 -18.87 -8.71
CA GLU A 250 16.87 -19.82 -9.50
C GLU A 250 15.41 -19.86 -9.03
N ASN A 251 15.20 -19.77 -7.71
CA ASN A 251 13.88 -19.90 -7.08
C ASN A 251 13.05 -18.61 -7.12
N VAL A 252 13.63 -17.51 -7.60
CA VAL A 252 12.97 -16.19 -7.65
C VAL A 252 13.12 -15.59 -9.03
N LYS A 253 12.03 -15.07 -9.62
CA LYS A 253 12.03 -14.56 -10.99
C LYS A 253 11.86 -13.04 -11.03
N PRO A 254 12.68 -12.30 -11.79
CA PRO A 254 12.46 -10.88 -11.99
C PRO A 254 11.37 -10.67 -13.05
N VAL A 255 10.43 -9.77 -12.77
CA VAL A 255 9.25 -9.56 -13.62
C VAL A 255 8.69 -8.15 -13.42
N PHE A 256 7.91 -7.64 -14.38
CA PHE A 256 7.19 -6.38 -14.20
C PHE A 256 5.82 -6.60 -13.56
N ASP A 257 5.33 -5.59 -12.82
CA ASP A 257 4.02 -5.63 -12.15
C ASP A 257 2.85 -5.90 -13.12
N ASP A 258 2.89 -5.37 -14.34
CA ASP A 258 1.90 -5.62 -15.37
C ASP A 258 1.86 -7.09 -15.85
N ALA A 259 3.02 -7.74 -15.91
CA ALA A 259 3.12 -9.16 -16.25
C ALA A 259 2.65 -10.06 -15.10
N ILE A 260 2.94 -9.71 -13.84
CA ILE A 260 2.38 -10.40 -12.67
C ILE A 260 0.86 -10.38 -12.70
N PHE A 261 0.27 -9.20 -12.91
CA PHE A 261 -1.18 -9.06 -13.00
C PHE A 261 -1.76 -9.94 -14.12
N ALA A 262 -1.12 -9.96 -15.30
CA ALA A 262 -1.57 -10.81 -16.40
C ALA A 262 -1.46 -12.32 -16.10
N LEU A 263 -0.38 -12.75 -15.43
CA LEU A 263 -0.18 -14.13 -15.01
C LEU A 263 -1.22 -14.57 -13.99
N ALA A 264 -1.46 -13.75 -12.96
CA ALA A 264 -2.46 -14.00 -11.93
C ALA A 264 -3.87 -14.07 -12.54
N LYS A 265 -4.23 -13.13 -13.41
CA LYS A 265 -5.51 -13.13 -14.13
C LYS A 265 -5.72 -14.38 -14.97
N LYS A 266 -4.69 -14.85 -15.67
CA LYS A 266 -4.75 -16.10 -16.45
C LYS A 266 -4.96 -17.32 -15.55
N LYS A 267 -4.41 -17.31 -14.34
CA LYS A 267 -4.54 -18.40 -13.38
C LYS A 267 -5.96 -18.49 -12.84
N VAL A 268 -6.56 -17.36 -12.46
CA VAL A 268 -7.99 -17.29 -12.10
C VAL A 268 -8.87 -17.83 -13.23
N GLY A 269 -8.64 -17.37 -14.48
CA GLY A 269 -9.44 -17.81 -15.63
C GLY A 269 -9.33 -19.29 -15.98
N LYS A 270 -8.29 -19.99 -15.54
CA LYS A 270 -8.15 -21.45 -15.74
C LYS A 270 -8.93 -22.28 -14.73
N HIS A 271 -9.18 -21.76 -13.52
CA HIS A 271 -9.95 -22.45 -12.50
C HIS A 271 -11.48 -22.36 -12.73
N VAL A 272 -11.94 -21.34 -13.46
CA VAL A 272 -13.37 -21.21 -13.85
C VAL A 272 -13.76 -22.19 -14.98
N VAL A 273 -12.78 -22.75 -15.72
CA VAL A 273 -13.02 -23.66 -16.85
C VAL A 273 -12.59 -25.09 -16.49
N GLN A 274 -13.26 -25.69 -15.51
CA GLN A 274 -13.37 -27.15 -15.44
C GLN A 274 -14.84 -27.52 -15.22
N PRO A 275 -15.52 -28.12 -16.22
CA PRO A 275 -16.81 -28.76 -15.98
C PRO A 275 -16.57 -30.01 -15.14
N GLN A 276 -17.26 -30.14 -14.01
CA GLN A 276 -17.34 -31.40 -13.29
C GLN A 276 -17.97 -32.45 -14.22
N ALA A 277 -17.18 -33.45 -14.61
CA ALA A 277 -17.70 -34.67 -15.19
C ALA A 277 -18.45 -35.44 -14.09
N SER A 278 -19.77 -35.32 -14.09
CA SER A 278 -20.66 -36.15 -13.29
C SER A 278 -20.54 -37.60 -13.74
N SER A 279 -20.09 -38.47 -12.84
CA SER A 279 -20.21 -39.92 -12.97
C SER A 279 -21.68 -40.31 -12.83
N ASP A 280 -22.33 -40.60 -13.95
CA ASP A 280 -23.62 -41.29 -13.97
C ASP A 280 -23.41 -42.76 -13.59
N THR A 281 -23.86 -43.13 -12.39
CA THR A 281 -24.20 -44.52 -12.06
C THR A 281 -25.72 -44.66 -12.04
N SER A 282 -26.23 -45.51 -12.94
CA SER A 282 -27.65 -45.85 -13.04
C SER A 282 -28.16 -46.57 -11.78
N PRO A 283 -29.41 -46.36 -11.33
CA PRO A 283 -29.99 -47.15 -10.25
C PRO A 283 -30.85 -48.30 -10.78
N THR A 284 -30.59 -49.49 -10.26
CA THR A 284 -31.42 -50.69 -10.41
C THR A 284 -32.69 -50.57 -9.54
N LYS A 285 -33.85 -50.81 -10.15
CA LYS A 285 -35.18 -50.84 -9.52
C LYS A 285 -35.30 -52.00 -8.51
N SER A 286 -35.86 -51.71 -7.34
CA SER A 286 -36.63 -52.68 -6.53
C SER A 286 -37.79 -51.99 -5.81
N LYS A 287 -38.98 -52.58 -5.97
CA LYS A 287 -40.29 -52.18 -5.41
C LYS A 287 -40.40 -52.55 -3.93
N GLN A 288 -41.29 -51.83 -3.22
CA GLN A 288 -42.29 -52.24 -2.20
C GLN A 288 -42.32 -51.23 -1.04
N ILE A 289 -43.40 -50.86 -0.33
CA ILE A 289 -44.88 -50.94 -0.37
C ILE A 289 -45.33 -50.20 0.94
N LEU A 290 -46.45 -49.43 0.92
CA LEU A 290 -47.32 -49.00 2.07
C LEU A 290 -46.68 -48.13 3.21
N ALA A 291 -47.33 -47.19 3.91
CA ALA A 291 -48.72 -46.75 4.10
C ALA A 291 -48.71 -45.28 4.65
N GLY A 292 -49.89 -44.73 4.98
CA GLY A 292 -50.16 -43.32 5.37
C GLY A 292 -49.46 -42.84 6.65
N VAL A 293 -49.60 -41.59 7.10
CA VAL A 293 -50.83 -40.92 7.56
C VAL A 293 -50.57 -39.40 7.72
N ARG A 294 -51.67 -38.64 7.72
CA ARG A 294 -51.90 -37.19 7.86
C ARG A 294 -51.35 -36.51 9.14
N GLY A 295 -51.26 -35.18 9.08
CA GLY A 295 -51.32 -34.21 10.20
C GLY A 295 -50.47 -32.96 9.89
N ASP A 296 -51.04 -31.81 9.52
CA ASP A 296 -51.52 -30.72 10.40
C ASP A 296 -50.43 -30.26 11.41
N THR A 297 -50.03 -29.00 11.61
CA THR A 297 -50.70 -27.69 11.54
C THR A 297 -49.68 -26.55 11.85
N SER A 298 -50.04 -25.31 11.46
CA SER A 298 -49.72 -23.99 12.08
C SER A 298 -48.26 -23.54 12.26
N SER A 299 -47.81 -22.46 11.60
CA SER A 299 -48.01 -21.02 11.96
C SER A 299 -47.43 -20.68 13.34
N THR A 300 -46.44 -19.78 13.44
CA THR A 300 -46.75 -18.37 13.76
C THR A 300 -45.55 -17.43 13.56
N LYS A 301 -45.86 -16.24 13.03
CA LYS A 301 -45.07 -15.01 13.01
C LYS A 301 -45.14 -14.31 14.37
N SER A 302 -44.07 -13.62 14.76
CA SER A 302 -44.18 -12.40 15.58
C SER A 302 -42.90 -11.53 15.52
N LYS A 303 -43.08 -10.31 15.02
CA LYS A 303 -42.36 -9.04 15.28
C LYS A 303 -43.43 -8.06 15.81
N PRO A 304 -43.12 -6.82 16.21
CA PRO A 304 -42.05 -6.27 17.05
C PRO A 304 -42.65 -5.38 18.17
N LEU A 305 -41.85 -4.73 19.02
CA LEU A 305 -42.35 -3.60 19.85
C LEU A 305 -41.26 -2.53 20.06
N ASP A 306 -41.62 -1.31 19.64
CA ASP A 306 -41.02 -0.02 19.96
C ASP A 306 -41.26 0.38 21.43
N SER A 307 -40.42 1.27 21.98
CA SER A 307 -40.92 2.38 22.80
C SER A 307 -39.96 3.57 22.85
N LYS A 308 -40.56 4.76 22.66
CA LYS A 308 -40.02 6.12 22.72
C LYS A 308 -40.10 6.69 24.14
N SER A 309 -39.30 7.73 24.42
CA SER A 309 -39.65 9.03 25.08
C SER A 309 -38.41 9.62 25.78
N ALA A 310 -38.18 10.93 25.94
CA ALA A 310 -38.82 12.17 25.49
C ALA A 310 -37.86 13.39 25.71
N LYS A 311 -38.31 14.52 25.15
CA LYS A 311 -37.76 15.89 25.01
C LYS A 311 -37.37 16.65 26.28
N ASN A 312 -36.49 17.65 26.13
CA ASN A 312 -36.64 19.11 26.40
C ASN A 312 -35.25 19.78 26.51
N ASP A 313 -34.98 21.07 26.29
CA ASP A 313 -35.60 22.23 25.63
C ASP A 313 -34.57 23.41 25.75
N LYS A 314 -34.73 24.47 24.93
CA LYS A 314 -34.20 25.86 25.07
C LYS A 314 -32.74 26.26 24.69
N SER A 315 -32.66 27.09 23.64
CA SER A 315 -31.69 28.22 23.48
C SER A 315 -32.19 29.46 24.29
N PRO A 316 -31.43 30.56 24.51
CA PRO A 316 -30.83 31.43 23.46
C PRO A 316 -29.53 32.19 23.83
N ALA A 317 -28.91 32.87 22.86
CA ALA A 317 -28.55 34.30 22.88
C ALA A 317 -27.23 34.67 22.17
N LYS A 318 -27.32 35.77 21.43
CA LYS A 318 -26.29 36.50 20.70
C LYS A 318 -25.28 37.14 21.66
N ASN A 319 -24.02 37.32 21.22
CA ASN A 319 -23.27 38.52 21.61
C ASN A 319 -22.41 39.07 20.47
N LYS A 320 -22.50 40.40 20.29
CA LYS A 320 -21.73 41.25 19.39
C LYS A 320 -20.79 42.10 20.26
N GLY A 321 -19.54 42.28 19.84
CA GLY A 321 -18.63 43.36 20.28
C GLY A 321 -17.32 43.18 19.52
N ARG A 322 -16.93 44.02 18.54
CA ARG A 322 -16.57 45.45 18.48
C ARG A 322 -15.24 45.78 19.18
N LYS A 323 -14.23 46.05 18.33
CA LYS A 323 -13.09 46.97 18.42
C LYS A 323 -12.59 47.40 19.81
N THR A 324 -11.30 47.18 20.04
CA THR A 324 -10.26 48.24 20.04
C THR A 324 -8.97 47.66 19.48
#